data_AF-A0A9Q9J8W7-F1
#
_entry.id   AF-A0A9Q9J8W7-F1
#
_cell.length_a   1.000
_cell.length_b   1.000
_cell.length_c   1.000
_cell.angle_alpha   90.00
_cell.angle_beta   90.00
_cell.angle_gamma   90.00
#
_symmetry.space_group_name_H-M   'P 1'
#
loop_
_entity.id
_entity.type
_entity.pdbx_description
1 polymer ?
#
loop_
_entity_poly.entity_id
_entity_poly.type
_entity_poly.pdbx_seq_one_letter_code
_entity_poly.pdbx_strand_id
1 'polypeptide(L)'
;MFHGPRFDVYAEDDQGIIYDFEMQNEDQHDLAERISIYQGNLSRQALYAGQPFKKRKRTVVFFICDHDPYGLGWPSYTLKVELVGCPNFSVDNKETNVIVNLKTDVSQLTQAQREMVVYFNDGTVSGAFSQKLAAAVAAIKADAIRGGIYMTIEEYAALKSAYAQESERIKTITGLAALDMSRAQIIEFLKTNMDLSEEEAQAAYDNAMAAHA
;
A
#
# COMPACT_ATOMS: atom_id res chain seq x y z
N MET A 1 24.77 14.77 -12.58
CA MET A 1 23.30 14.83 -12.63
C MET A 1 22.77 13.42 -12.32
N PHE A 2 22.66 13.07 -11.04
CA PHE A 2 22.07 11.79 -10.63
C PHE A 2 20.59 12.02 -10.36
N HIS A 3 19.75 11.65 -11.33
CA HIS A 3 18.31 11.50 -11.11
C HIS A 3 18.13 10.11 -10.49
N GLY A 4 18.19 10.03 -9.16
CA GLY A 4 17.70 8.85 -8.47
C GLY A 4 16.23 8.64 -8.86
N PRO A 5 15.79 7.41 -9.19
CA PRO A 5 14.39 7.15 -9.44
C PRO A 5 13.57 7.47 -8.19
N ARG A 6 12.58 8.38 -8.32
CA ARG A 6 11.47 8.45 -7.35
C ARG A 6 10.71 7.14 -7.48
N PHE A 7 10.78 6.32 -6.44
CA PHE A 7 10.05 5.07 -6.34
C PHE A 7 8.92 5.26 -5.33
N ASP A 8 7.93 6.11 -5.62
CA ASP A 8 6.65 6.09 -4.89
C ASP A 8 5.92 4.79 -5.27
N VAL A 9 6.37 3.66 -4.74
CA VAL A 9 5.85 2.33 -5.07
C VAL A 9 4.85 1.94 -4.01
N TYR A 10 3.58 2.00 -4.39
CA TYR A 10 2.52 1.36 -3.66
C TYR A 10 2.53 -0.15 -3.93
N ALA A 11 2.56 -0.96 -2.87
CA ALA A 11 2.33 -2.40 -2.98
C ALA A 11 1.35 -2.88 -1.93
N GLU A 12 0.56 -3.90 -2.28
CA GLU A 12 -0.30 -4.63 -1.36
C GLU A 12 0.04 -6.11 -1.47
N ASP A 13 0.36 -6.76 -0.34
CA ASP A 13 0.62 -8.21 -0.33
C ASP A 13 -0.67 -9.05 -0.27
N ASP A 14 -0.52 -10.36 -0.29
CA ASP A 14 -1.63 -11.32 -0.21
C ASP A 14 -2.38 -11.29 1.13
N GLN A 15 -1.77 -10.71 2.17
CA GLN A 15 -2.37 -10.49 3.48
C GLN A 15 -3.07 -9.12 3.58
N GLY A 16 -2.99 -8.29 2.54
CA GLY A 16 -3.56 -6.95 2.49
C GLY A 16 -2.75 -5.91 3.28
N ILE A 17 -1.47 -6.18 3.58
CA ILE A 17 -0.54 -5.19 4.12
C ILE A 17 -0.17 -4.23 2.99
N ILE A 18 -0.26 -2.94 3.29
CA ILE A 18 0.04 -1.88 2.35
C ILE A 18 1.45 -1.36 2.61
N TYR A 19 2.22 -1.21 1.55
CA TYR A 19 3.60 -0.76 1.57
C TYR A 19 3.77 0.53 0.77
N ASP A 20 4.61 1.41 1.30
CA ASP A 20 5.14 2.57 0.61
C ASP A 20 6.67 2.58 0.77
N PHE A 21 7.38 2.99 -0.28
CA PHE A 21 8.84 3.01 -0.32
C PHE A 21 9.29 4.40 -0.77
N GLU A 22 10.38 4.89 -0.18
CA GLU A 22 10.94 6.19 -0.53
C GLU A 22 12.48 6.11 -0.45
N MET A 23 13.18 6.56 -1.48
CA MET A 23 14.64 6.61 -1.48
C MET A 23 15.17 7.99 -1.08
N GLN A 24 16.17 8.04 -0.18
CA GLN A 24 16.84 9.26 0.27
C GLN A 24 18.32 9.25 -0.06
N ASN A 25 18.76 10.24 -0.84
CA ASN A 25 20.18 10.41 -1.15
C ASN A 25 20.86 11.43 -0.23
N GLU A 26 20.10 12.32 0.40
CA GLU A 26 20.62 13.41 1.23
C GLU A 26 19.91 13.40 2.59
N ASP A 27 20.65 13.75 3.64
CA ASP A 27 20.09 13.97 4.96
C ASP A 27 19.61 15.43 5.06
N GLN A 28 18.29 15.63 4.98
CA GLN A 28 17.65 16.93 5.15
C GLN A 28 17.24 17.20 6.60
N HIS A 29 17.56 16.29 7.52
CA HIS A 29 17.22 16.36 8.94
C HIS A 29 15.71 16.49 9.23
N ASP A 30 14.86 16.03 8.31
CA ASP A 30 13.40 16.04 8.37
C ASP A 30 12.77 14.64 8.19
N LEU A 31 13.59 13.60 8.34
CA LEU A 31 13.22 12.22 8.04
C LEU A 31 12.00 11.77 8.85
N ALA A 32 11.91 12.15 10.12
CA ALA A 32 10.80 11.78 10.99
C ALA A 32 9.48 12.43 10.57
N GLU A 33 9.52 13.71 10.18
CA GLU A 33 8.39 14.48 9.66
C GLU A 33 7.87 13.87 8.36
N ARG A 34 8.79 13.50 7.45
CA ARG A 34 8.43 12.85 6.19
C ARG A 34 7.82 11.48 6.41
N ILE A 35 8.43 10.66 7.26
CA ILE A 35 7.86 9.36 7.66
C ILE A 35 6.43 9.53 8.17
N SER A 36 6.19 10.52 9.04
CA SER A 36 4.85 10.80 9.57
C SER A 36 3.83 11.15 8.48
N ILE A 37 4.21 11.99 7.51
CA ILE A 37 3.35 12.37 6.38
C ILE A 37 3.01 11.16 5.50
N TYR A 38 4.02 10.38 5.09
CA TYR A 38 3.82 9.19 4.25
C TYR A 38 2.97 8.14 4.98
N GLN A 39 3.27 7.91 6.26
CA GLN A 39 2.51 6.98 7.09
C GLN A 39 1.06 7.42 7.26
N GLY A 40 0.81 8.72 7.48
CA GLY A 40 -0.55 9.27 7.58
C GLY A 40 -1.36 9.12 6.30
N ASN A 41 -0.75 9.38 5.14
CA ASN A 41 -1.38 9.18 3.84
C ASN A 41 -1.75 7.71 3.61
N LEU A 42 -0.81 6.79 3.86
CA LEU A 42 -1.02 5.36 3.72
C LEU A 42 -2.11 4.85 4.68
N SER A 43 -2.07 5.32 5.94
CA SER A 43 -3.04 4.96 6.97
C SER A 43 -4.45 5.43 6.65
N ARG A 44 -4.61 6.56 5.95
CA ARG A 44 -5.92 7.06 5.47
C ARG A 44 -6.53 6.13 4.43
N GLN A 45 -5.74 5.56 3.53
CA GLN A 45 -6.23 4.67 2.48
C GLN A 45 -6.38 3.23 2.96
N ALA A 46 -5.77 2.89 4.11
CA ALA A 46 -5.85 1.57 4.73
C ALA A 46 -7.22 1.23 5.33
N LEU A 47 -8.19 2.14 5.32
CA LEU A 47 -9.55 1.91 5.82
C LEU A 47 -10.57 2.54 4.87
N TYR A 48 -11.55 1.75 4.42
CA TYR A 48 -12.63 2.27 3.59
C TYR A 48 -13.69 3.00 4.43
N ALA A 49 -14.36 3.97 3.80
CA ALA A 49 -15.47 4.70 4.42
C ALA A 49 -16.54 3.73 4.95
N GLY A 50 -17.05 3.98 6.15
CA GLY A 50 -18.06 3.14 6.81
C GLY A 50 -17.51 1.90 7.54
N GLN A 51 -16.22 1.56 7.39
CA GLN A 51 -15.63 0.43 8.12
C GLN A 51 -15.22 0.80 9.56
N PRO A 52 -15.32 -0.14 10.51
CA PRO A 52 -14.79 0.07 11.86
C PRO A 52 -13.26 0.14 11.84
N PHE A 53 -12.66 1.01 12.66
CA PHE A 53 -11.19 1.19 12.73
C PHE A 53 -10.40 -0.11 12.92
N LYS A 54 -10.97 -1.12 13.59
CA LYS A 54 -10.36 -2.44 13.75
C LYS A 54 -10.10 -3.17 12.42
N LYS A 55 -10.80 -2.83 11.34
CA LYS A 55 -10.59 -3.37 9.99
C LYS A 55 -9.50 -2.66 9.19
N ARG A 56 -8.91 -1.57 9.72
CA ARG A 56 -7.80 -0.88 9.06
C ARG A 56 -6.69 -1.88 8.72
N LYS A 57 -6.23 -1.89 7.47
CA LYS A 57 -5.09 -2.68 7.01
C LYS A 57 -3.81 -2.25 7.72
N ARG A 58 -2.82 -3.15 7.78
CA ARG A 58 -1.49 -2.78 8.26
C ARG A 58 -0.80 -1.96 7.19
N THR A 59 -0.01 -0.99 7.63
CA THR A 59 0.71 -0.06 6.77
C THR A 59 2.18 -0.08 7.12
N VAL A 60 3.03 -0.15 6.11
CA VAL A 60 4.49 -0.17 6.26
C VAL A 60 5.10 0.87 5.35
N VAL A 61 5.87 1.80 5.92
CA VAL A 61 6.61 2.82 5.16
C VAL A 61 8.09 2.51 5.26
N PHE A 62 8.75 2.35 4.12
CA PHE A 62 10.19 2.15 4.00
C PHE A 62 10.88 3.41 3.53
N PHE A 63 11.84 3.93 4.30
CA PHE A 63 12.80 4.93 3.85
C PHE A 63 14.14 4.26 3.60
N ILE A 64 14.60 4.22 2.35
CA ILE A 64 15.88 3.64 1.95
C ILE A 64 16.90 4.78 1.83
N CYS A 65 17.80 4.88 2.81
CA CYS A 65 18.76 5.97 2.90
C CYS A 65 20.14 5.57 2.40
N ASP A 66 20.72 6.39 1.52
CA ASP A 66 22.13 6.34 1.09
C ASP A 66 23.11 6.94 2.12
N HIS A 67 22.67 7.04 3.37
CA HIS A 67 23.43 7.49 4.52
C HIS A 67 22.89 6.79 5.77
N ASP A 68 23.60 6.91 6.89
CA ASP A 68 23.11 6.44 8.18
C ASP A 68 22.42 7.60 8.93
N PRO A 69 21.08 7.69 8.92
CA PRO A 69 20.36 8.85 9.48
C PRO A 69 20.46 8.97 11.00
N TYR A 70 20.86 7.91 11.71
CA TYR A 70 21.05 7.96 13.17
C TYR A 70 22.50 7.76 13.60
N GLY A 71 23.40 7.45 12.67
CA GLY A 71 24.81 7.20 12.96
C GLY A 71 25.08 6.02 13.89
N LEU A 72 24.14 5.08 14.01
CA LEU A 72 24.24 3.93 14.92
C LEU A 72 24.82 2.67 14.23
N GLY A 73 25.06 2.72 12.92
CA GLY A 73 25.66 1.65 12.12
C GLY A 73 24.73 0.47 11.81
N TRP A 74 23.50 0.47 12.30
CA TRP A 74 22.57 -0.63 12.08
C TRP A 74 22.07 -0.66 10.63
N PRO A 75 21.77 -1.85 10.08
CA PRO A 75 21.29 -1.99 8.71
C PRO A 75 19.87 -1.49 8.51
N SER A 76 19.10 -1.48 9.58
CA SER A 76 17.76 -0.91 9.57
C SER A 76 17.33 -0.46 10.95
N TYR A 77 16.50 0.57 10.99
CA TYR A 77 15.81 1.06 12.17
C TYR A 77 14.32 0.82 11.99
N THR A 78 13.64 0.34 13.03
CA THR A 78 12.18 0.19 13.02
C THR A 78 11.60 1.05 14.12
N LEU A 79 10.76 2.00 13.74
CA LEU A 79 10.08 2.86 14.70
C LEU A 79 8.79 2.18 15.16
N LYS A 80 8.55 2.20 16.47
CA LYS A 80 7.36 1.63 17.11
C LYS A 80 6.76 2.62 18.09
N VAL A 81 5.45 2.52 18.30
CA VAL A 81 4.75 3.25 19.36
C VAL A 81 4.95 2.53 20.69
N GLU A 82 5.38 3.29 21.70
CA GLU A 82 5.60 2.82 23.07
C GLU A 82 4.64 3.48 24.07
N LEU A 83 4.36 2.79 25.17
CA LEU A 83 3.67 3.38 26.31
C LEU A 83 4.67 4.05 27.25
N VAL A 84 4.55 5.36 27.43
CA VAL A 84 5.34 6.10 28.42
C VAL A 84 5.05 5.57 29.82
N GLY A 85 6.10 5.20 30.55
CA GLY A 85 6.00 4.58 31.89
C GLY A 85 5.78 3.06 31.88
N CYS A 86 5.66 2.42 30.71
CA CYS A 86 5.58 0.97 30.56
C CYS A 86 6.57 0.49 29.47
N PRO A 87 7.88 0.53 29.73
CA PRO A 87 8.93 0.30 28.71
C PRO A 87 8.92 -1.10 28.07
N ASN A 88 8.22 -2.06 28.68
CA ASN A 88 8.07 -3.41 28.14
C ASN A 88 6.76 -3.61 27.35
N PHE A 89 6.02 -2.53 27.09
CA PHE A 89 4.72 -2.58 26.41
C PHE A 89 4.74 -1.76 25.12
N SER A 90 4.53 -2.43 23.99
CA SER A 90 4.41 -1.79 22.68
C SER A 90 2.95 -1.78 22.24
N VAL A 91 2.52 -0.68 21.61
CA VAL A 91 1.19 -0.58 21.01
C VAL A 91 1.26 -1.04 19.57
N ASP A 92 0.48 -2.06 19.23
CA ASP A 92 0.22 -2.40 17.84
C ASP A 92 -0.85 -1.46 17.27
N ASN A 93 -0.40 -0.32 16.75
CA ASN A 93 -1.27 0.62 16.03
C ASN A 93 -1.45 0.24 14.56
N LYS A 94 -0.92 -0.92 14.12
CA LYS A 94 -0.86 -1.40 12.72
C LYS A 94 0.00 -0.57 11.76
N GLU A 95 0.82 0.34 12.27
CA GLU A 95 1.80 1.09 11.48
C GLU A 95 3.20 0.55 11.73
N THR A 96 4.05 0.56 10.72
CA THR A 96 5.45 0.16 10.85
C THR A 96 6.29 1.04 9.95
N ASN A 97 7.18 1.82 10.54
CA ASN A 97 8.11 2.65 9.79
C ASN A 97 9.48 2.00 9.85
N VAL A 98 10.04 1.66 8.69
CA VAL A 98 11.34 1.04 8.56
C VAL A 98 12.27 1.99 7.81
N ILE A 99 13.44 2.23 8.37
CA ILE A 99 14.49 2.99 7.74
C ILE A 99 15.61 2.01 7.42
N VAL A 100 16.02 1.93 6.15
CA VAL A 100 17.08 1.06 5.66
C VAL A 100 18.33 1.91 5.47
N ASN A 101 19.43 1.50 6.08
CA ASN A 101 20.72 2.17 5.97
C ASN A 101 21.59 1.45 4.95
N LEU A 102 21.76 2.03 3.76
CA LEU A 102 22.58 1.45 2.69
C LEU A 102 24.09 1.58 2.94
N LYS A 103 24.51 2.33 3.97
CA LYS A 103 25.91 2.48 4.39
C LYS A 103 26.27 1.65 5.62
N THR A 104 25.39 0.71 6.01
CA THR A 104 25.66 -0.25 7.08
C THR A 104 26.82 -1.19 6.76
N ASP A 105 27.39 -1.80 7.80
CA ASP A 105 28.34 -2.90 7.63
C ASP A 105 27.64 -4.15 7.08
N VAL A 106 28.08 -4.57 5.90
CA VAL A 106 27.55 -5.72 5.17
C VAL A 106 27.97 -7.08 5.78
N SER A 107 28.93 -7.10 6.71
CA SER A 107 29.53 -8.33 7.27
C SER A 107 28.50 -9.22 7.98
N GLN A 108 27.56 -8.63 8.72
CA GLN A 108 26.54 -9.32 9.50
C GLN A 108 25.21 -9.53 8.75
N LEU A 109 25.14 -9.10 7.49
CA LEU A 109 23.90 -9.19 6.72
C LEU A 109 23.65 -10.61 6.20
N THR A 110 22.40 -10.92 5.93
CA THR A 110 22.06 -12.07 5.09
C THR A 110 22.54 -11.83 3.65
N GLN A 111 22.66 -12.90 2.86
CA GLN A 111 23.05 -12.76 1.46
C GLN A 111 22.08 -11.83 0.68
N ALA A 112 20.78 -12.00 0.85
CA ALA A 112 19.78 -11.16 0.18
C ALA A 112 19.91 -9.68 0.56
N GLN A 113 20.15 -9.37 1.83
CA GLN A 113 20.39 -8.00 2.30
C GLN A 113 21.68 -7.41 1.71
N ARG A 114 22.76 -8.19 1.63
CA ARG A 114 23.99 -7.73 0.94
C ARG A 114 23.74 -7.43 -0.52
N GLU A 115 23.07 -8.34 -1.22
CA GLU A 115 22.72 -8.17 -2.64
C GLU A 115 21.84 -6.93 -2.84
N MET A 116 20.89 -6.67 -1.93
CA MET A 116 20.06 -5.48 -1.90
C MET A 116 20.90 -4.21 -1.74
N VAL A 117 21.75 -4.16 -0.70
CA VAL A 117 22.60 -3.00 -0.39
C VAL A 117 23.54 -2.69 -1.56
N VAL A 118 24.18 -3.70 -2.13
CA VAL A 118 25.06 -3.54 -3.30
C VAL A 118 24.27 -3.01 -4.50
N TYR A 119 23.12 -3.60 -4.81
CA TYR A 119 22.31 -3.17 -5.95
C TYR A 119 21.82 -1.73 -5.81
N PHE A 120 21.35 -1.30 -4.64
CA PHE A 120 20.88 0.07 -4.44
C PHE A 120 22.01 1.11 -4.43
N ASN A 121 23.24 0.73 -4.05
CA ASN A 121 24.38 1.64 -4.04
C ASN A 121 24.96 1.90 -5.44
N ASP A 122 25.12 0.86 -6.27
CA ASP A 122 25.84 0.99 -7.55
C ASP A 122 25.19 0.27 -8.74
N GLY A 123 24.04 -0.38 -8.54
CA GLY A 123 23.33 -1.12 -9.57
C GLY A 123 23.89 -2.51 -9.85
N THR A 124 24.89 -2.99 -9.10
CA THR A 124 25.51 -4.29 -9.33
C THR A 124 24.56 -5.43 -9.00
N VAL A 125 24.37 -6.30 -9.98
CA VAL A 125 23.62 -7.56 -9.82
C VAL A 125 24.60 -8.65 -9.37
N SER A 126 24.56 -8.98 -8.09
CA SER A 126 25.53 -9.83 -7.39
C SER A 126 25.01 -11.23 -7.03
N GLY A 127 23.74 -11.54 -7.29
CA GLY A 127 23.15 -12.84 -7.01
C GLY A 127 21.66 -12.95 -7.34
N ALA A 128 21.02 -14.00 -6.83
CA ALA A 128 19.65 -14.36 -7.22
C ALA A 128 18.60 -13.32 -6.79
N PHE A 129 18.80 -12.65 -5.65
CA PHE A 129 17.89 -11.61 -5.17
C PHE A 129 18.04 -10.35 -6.03
N SER A 130 19.27 -9.87 -6.20
CA SER A 130 19.53 -8.68 -7.03
C SER A 130 19.17 -8.88 -8.51
N GLN A 131 19.23 -10.12 -9.03
CA GLN A 131 18.72 -10.44 -10.37
C GLN A 131 17.20 -10.24 -10.47
N LYS A 132 16.44 -10.75 -9.49
CA LYS A 132 14.98 -10.55 -9.43
C LYS A 132 14.64 -9.07 -9.29
N LEU A 133 15.38 -8.34 -8.44
CA LEU A 133 15.19 -6.91 -8.26
C LEU A 133 15.47 -6.14 -9.56
N ALA A 134 16.57 -6.43 -10.24
CA ALA A 134 16.91 -5.81 -11.53
C ALA A 134 15.87 -6.11 -12.62
N ALA A 135 15.35 -7.34 -12.66
CA ALA A 135 14.28 -7.72 -13.58
C ALA A 135 12.97 -6.96 -13.29
N ALA A 136 12.58 -6.83 -12.02
CA ALA A 136 11.41 -6.06 -11.62
C ALA A 136 11.56 -4.57 -11.99
N VAL A 137 12.72 -3.97 -11.71
CA VAL A 137 13.02 -2.57 -12.09
C VAL A 137 12.99 -2.39 -13.61
N ALA A 138 13.54 -3.33 -14.37
CA ALA A 138 13.52 -3.29 -15.83
C ALA A 138 12.10 -3.40 -16.39
N ALA A 139 11.25 -4.26 -15.80
CA ALA A 139 9.85 -4.39 -16.18
C ALA A 139 9.08 -3.09 -15.94
N ILE A 140 9.25 -2.46 -14.77
CA ILE A 140 8.62 -1.17 -14.44
C ILE A 140 9.08 -0.07 -15.42
N LYS A 141 10.38 0.02 -15.69
CA LYS A 141 10.91 1.02 -16.64
C LYS A 141 10.37 0.82 -18.06
N ALA A 142 10.24 -0.43 -18.50
CA ALA A 142 9.68 -0.74 -19.82
C ALA A 142 8.20 -0.38 -19.95
N ASP A 143 7.45 -0.45 -18.84
CA ASP A 143 6.04 -0.07 -18.79
C ASP A 143 5.86 1.46 -18.72
N ALA A 144 6.68 2.14 -17.92
CA ALA A 144 6.75 3.60 -17.87
C ALA A 144 7.06 4.23 -19.25
N ILE A 145 7.94 3.61 -20.04
CA ILE A 145 8.27 4.03 -21.41
C ILE A 145 7.09 3.82 -22.38
N ARG A 146 6.17 2.88 -22.09
CA ARG A 146 4.97 2.60 -22.89
C ARG A 146 3.78 3.51 -22.52
N GLY A 147 3.91 4.42 -21.56
CA GLY A 147 2.79 5.21 -21.05
C GLY A 147 1.91 4.43 -20.05
N GLY A 148 2.43 3.34 -19.48
CA GLY A 148 1.78 2.53 -18.46
C GLY A 148 1.71 3.27 -17.13
N ILE A 149 0.55 3.89 -16.91
CA ILE A 149 -0.11 4.22 -15.64
C ILE A 149 0.78 4.05 -14.39
N TYR A 150 1.46 5.12 -13.98
CA TYR A 150 1.67 5.33 -12.54
C TYR A 150 0.30 5.68 -11.97
N MET A 151 -0.39 4.72 -11.35
CA MET A 151 -1.53 5.06 -10.51
C MET A 151 -0.96 5.69 -9.24
N THR A 152 -1.34 6.93 -8.98
CA THR A 152 -1.09 7.52 -7.67
C THR A 152 -1.77 6.67 -6.60
N ILE A 153 -1.31 6.80 -5.36
CA ILE A 153 -1.92 6.06 -4.25
C ILE A 153 -3.42 6.40 -4.12
N GLU A 154 -3.80 7.64 -4.46
CA GLU A 154 -5.19 8.08 -4.49
C GLU A 154 -6.01 7.34 -5.55
N GLU A 155 -5.48 7.18 -6.76
CA GLU A 155 -6.15 6.48 -7.86
C GLU A 155 -6.31 4.99 -7.57
N TYR A 156 -5.29 4.33 -7.02
CA TYR A 156 -5.40 2.93 -6.62
C TYR A 156 -6.41 2.74 -5.48
N ALA A 157 -6.39 3.62 -4.48
CA ALA A 157 -7.35 3.58 -3.38
C ALA A 157 -8.79 3.81 -3.87
N ALA A 158 -8.99 4.74 -4.79
CA ALA A 158 -10.29 4.99 -5.42
C ALA A 158 -10.76 3.77 -6.22
N LEU A 159 -9.88 3.17 -7.02
CA LEU A 159 -10.18 1.97 -7.80
C LEU A 159 -10.59 0.80 -6.88
N LYS A 160 -9.81 0.51 -5.84
CA LYS A 160 -10.14 -0.54 -4.87
C LYS A 160 -11.41 -0.23 -4.08
N SER A 161 -11.64 1.02 -3.71
CA SER A 161 -12.88 1.44 -3.04
C SER A 161 -14.10 1.23 -3.93
N ALA A 162 -14.00 1.55 -5.22
CA ALA A 162 -15.05 1.29 -6.19
C ALA A 162 -15.35 -0.21 -6.31
N TYR A 163 -14.32 -1.06 -6.45
CA TYR A 163 -14.49 -2.51 -6.46
C TYR A 163 -15.11 -3.06 -5.17
N ALA A 164 -14.74 -2.53 -4.01
CA ALA A 164 -15.29 -2.96 -2.73
C ALA A 164 -16.77 -2.57 -2.58
N GLN A 165 -17.12 -1.34 -2.95
CA GLN A 165 -18.51 -0.87 -2.96
C GLN A 165 -19.36 -1.71 -3.93
N GLU A 166 -18.83 -2.02 -5.11
CA GLU A 166 -19.52 -2.86 -6.08
C GLU A 166 -19.74 -4.28 -5.55
N SER A 167 -18.73 -4.87 -4.90
CA SER A 167 -18.87 -6.19 -4.27
C SER A 167 -19.91 -6.21 -3.15
N GLU A 168 -19.98 -5.17 -2.32
CA GLU A 168 -21.03 -5.05 -1.30
C GLU A 168 -22.42 -4.84 -1.92
N ARG A 169 -22.52 -4.03 -2.97
CA ARG A 169 -23.77 -3.83 -3.72
C ARG A 169 -24.30 -5.15 -4.29
N ILE A 170 -23.45 -5.95 -4.93
CA ILE A 170 -23.81 -7.27 -5.46
C ILE A 170 -24.33 -8.18 -4.34
N LYS A 171 -23.65 -8.22 -3.18
CA LYS A 171 -24.11 -9.00 -2.01
C LYS A 171 -25.46 -8.55 -1.47
N THR A 172 -25.71 -7.25 -1.41
CA THR A 172 -27.02 -6.72 -1.00
C THR A 172 -28.10 -7.12 -2.00
N ILE A 173 -27.88 -6.91 -3.30
CA ILE A 173 -28.86 -7.24 -4.35
C ILE A 173 -29.21 -8.72 -4.35
N THR A 174 -28.20 -9.58 -4.32
CA THR A 174 -28.38 -11.04 -4.29
C THR A 174 -29.07 -11.51 -3.01
N GLY A 175 -28.74 -10.90 -1.85
CA GLY A 175 -29.41 -11.16 -0.59
C GLY A 175 -30.90 -10.77 -0.60
N LEU A 176 -31.24 -9.61 -1.17
CA LEU A 176 -32.64 -9.18 -1.32
C LEU A 176 -33.42 -10.05 -2.32
N ALA A 177 -32.78 -10.46 -3.42
CA ALA A 177 -33.37 -11.40 -4.37
C ALA A 177 -33.65 -12.76 -3.73
N ALA A 178 -32.76 -13.24 -2.86
CA ALA A 178 -32.95 -14.48 -2.09
C ALA A 178 -34.07 -14.37 -1.03
N LEU A 179 -34.53 -13.15 -0.72
CA LEU A 179 -35.72 -12.89 0.11
C LEU A 179 -37.00 -12.72 -0.72
N ASP A 180 -37.00 -13.20 -1.97
CA ASP A 180 -38.11 -13.12 -2.94
C ASP A 180 -38.58 -11.68 -3.25
N MET A 181 -37.71 -10.69 -3.05
CA MET A 181 -38.02 -9.32 -3.47
C MET A 181 -38.02 -9.22 -4.99
N SER A 182 -39.04 -8.58 -5.55
CA SER A 182 -39.12 -8.32 -6.99
C SER A 182 -38.06 -7.32 -7.44
N ARG A 183 -37.67 -7.37 -8.72
CA ARG A 183 -36.75 -6.41 -9.35
C ARG A 183 -37.12 -4.96 -9.03
N ALA A 184 -38.41 -4.60 -9.12
CA ALA A 184 -38.88 -3.26 -8.81
C ALA A 184 -38.64 -2.85 -7.35
N GLN A 185 -38.87 -3.76 -6.40
CA GLN A 185 -38.61 -3.50 -4.97
C GLN A 185 -37.12 -3.37 -4.67
N ILE A 186 -36.27 -4.14 -5.35
CA ILE A 186 -34.82 -4.06 -5.19
C ILE A 186 -34.30 -2.74 -5.77
N ILE A 187 -34.74 -2.35 -6.98
CA ILE A 187 -34.39 -1.06 -7.59
C ILE A 187 -34.81 0.10 -6.66
N GLU A 188 -36.02 0.06 -6.11
CA GLU A 188 -36.48 1.10 -5.20
C GLU A 188 -35.69 1.12 -3.89
N PHE A 189 -35.30 -0.04 -3.37
CA PHE A 189 -34.42 -0.14 -2.20
C PHE A 189 -33.05 0.50 -2.47
N LEU A 190 -32.45 0.23 -3.62
CA LEU A 190 -31.15 0.78 -4.03
C LEU A 190 -31.21 2.31 -4.15
N LYS A 191 -32.25 2.83 -4.80
CA LYS A 191 -32.46 4.28 -4.91
C LYS A 191 -32.63 4.95 -3.55
N THR A 192 -33.46 4.37 -2.68
CA THR A 192 -33.82 4.96 -1.38
C THR A 192 -32.68 4.88 -0.36
N ASN A 193 -31.93 3.77 -0.34
CA ASN A 193 -30.96 3.50 0.74
C ASN A 193 -29.51 3.69 0.29
N MET A 194 -29.23 3.76 -1.00
CA MET A 194 -27.87 3.89 -1.55
C MET A 194 -27.70 5.12 -2.45
N ASP A 195 -28.71 5.99 -2.51
CA ASP A 195 -28.70 7.28 -3.24
C ASP A 195 -28.36 7.14 -4.73
N LEU A 196 -28.82 6.05 -5.34
CA LEU A 196 -28.61 5.74 -6.75
C LEU A 196 -29.70 6.37 -7.61
N SER A 197 -29.32 6.82 -8.81
CA SER A 197 -30.29 7.14 -9.85
C SER A 197 -31.00 5.88 -10.37
N GLU A 198 -32.13 6.07 -11.06
CA GLU A 198 -32.89 4.96 -11.66
C GLU A 198 -32.04 4.14 -12.65
N GLU A 199 -31.23 4.79 -13.49
CA GLU A 199 -30.34 4.11 -14.44
C GLU A 199 -29.23 3.34 -13.71
N GLU A 200 -28.61 3.93 -12.69
CA GLU A 200 -27.54 3.26 -11.93
C GLU A 200 -28.07 2.06 -11.13
N ALA A 201 -29.27 2.17 -10.54
CA ALA A 201 -29.91 1.07 -9.82
C ALA A 201 -30.29 -0.09 -10.74
N GLN A 202 -30.79 0.20 -11.94
CA GLN A 202 -31.08 -0.81 -12.96
C GLN A 202 -29.81 -1.51 -13.43
N ALA A 203 -28.76 -0.75 -13.76
CA ALA A 203 -27.48 -1.31 -14.19
C ALA A 203 -26.82 -2.17 -13.10
N ALA A 204 -26.85 -1.73 -11.83
CA ALA A 204 -26.32 -2.48 -10.70
C ALA A 204 -27.07 -3.80 -10.51
N TYR A 205 -28.40 -3.81 -10.62
CA TYR A 205 -29.21 -5.02 -10.56
C TYR A 205 -28.87 -6.00 -11.69
N ASP A 206 -28.83 -5.52 -12.92
CA ASP A 206 -28.58 -6.37 -14.10
C ASP A 206 -27.17 -6.97 -14.04
N ASN A 207 -26.15 -6.19 -13.65
CA ASN A 207 -24.79 -6.68 -13.44
C ASN A 207 -24.71 -7.73 -12.32
N ALA A 208 -25.38 -7.51 -11.19
CA ALA A 208 -25.37 -8.44 -10.06
C ALA A 208 -26.05 -9.78 -10.38
N MET A 209 -27.17 -9.74 -11.12
CA MET A 209 -27.89 -10.95 -11.53
C MET A 209 -27.16 -11.70 -12.65
N ALA A 210 -26.50 -10.99 -13.57
CA ALA A 210 -25.67 -11.62 -14.61
C ALA A 210 -24.42 -12.31 -14.05
N ALA A 211 -23.85 -11.81 -12.95
CA ALA A 211 -22.73 -12.43 -12.26
C ALA A 211 -23.11 -13.69 -11.44
N HIS A 212 -24.40 -13.95 -11.25
CA HIS A 212 -24.94 -15.04 -10.41
C HIS A 212 -25.85 -16.03 -11.18
N ALA A 213 -26.00 -15.87 -12.50
CA ALA A 213 -26.69 -16.80 -13.41
C ALA A 213 -25.75 -17.92 -13.90
#